data_AF-A0A3L6M269-F1
#
_entry.id   AF-A0A3L6M269-F1
#
_cell.length_a   1.000
_cell.length_b   1.000
_cell.length_c   1.000
_cell.angle_alpha   90.00
_cell.angle_beta   90.00
_cell.angle_gamma   90.00
#
_symmetry.space_group_name_H-M   'P 1'
#
loop_
_entity.id
_entity.type
_entity.pdbx_description
1 polymer ?
#
loop_
_entity_poly.entity_id
_entity_poly.type
_entity_poly.pdbx_seq_one_letter_code
_entity_poly.pdbx_strand_id
1 'polypeptide(L)'
;MPASDLKKNREILFAKFPPGQVPEAADDLKRLDEVEVAPRTERAVGVAYELQQHTLQELEEHLEDKGYHLDNTLMSKLTRALIHYVEDTQLHNLGAPEKRLKRSSQEAYVKAWELHPHGDHDDTPPEWREYK
;
A
#
# COMPACT_ATOMS: atom_id res chain seq x y z
N MET A 1 8.19 1.17 6.23
CA MET A 1 6.75 0.97 6.04
C MET A 1 6.31 -0.19 6.91
N PRO A 2 5.20 -0.10 7.67
CA PRO A 2 4.69 -1.27 8.37
C PRO A 2 4.30 -2.34 7.33
N ALA A 3 4.67 -3.60 7.56
CA ALA A 3 4.38 -4.72 6.67
C ALA A 3 2.86 -4.87 6.36
N SER A 4 2.00 -4.34 7.24
CA SER A 4 0.54 -4.36 7.07
C SER A 4 0.03 -3.52 5.89
N ASP A 5 0.80 -2.54 5.39
CA ASP A 5 0.34 -1.67 4.30
C ASP A 5 0.50 -2.32 2.92
N LEU A 6 1.24 -3.42 2.82
CA LEU A 6 1.51 -4.08 1.54
C LEU A 6 0.47 -5.17 1.22
N LYS A 7 -0.18 -5.77 2.22
CA LYS A 7 -1.30 -6.69 2.01
C LYS A 7 -2.52 -5.94 1.47
N LYS A 8 -2.95 -6.26 0.25
CA LYS A 8 -4.12 -5.67 -0.42
C LYS A 8 -5.30 -6.62 -0.34
N ASN A 9 -6.49 -6.03 -0.24
CA ASN A 9 -7.76 -6.73 -0.34
C ASN A 9 -8.61 -5.96 -1.36
N ARG A 10 -8.94 -6.60 -2.48
CA ARG A 10 -9.64 -5.99 -3.61
C ARG A 10 -10.82 -6.85 -4.06
N GLU A 11 -11.70 -6.25 -4.84
CA GLU A 11 -12.77 -6.96 -5.53
C GLU A 11 -12.60 -6.75 -7.04
N ILE A 12 -12.60 -7.86 -7.77
CA ILE A 12 -12.62 -7.88 -9.23
C ILE A 12 -14.07 -8.06 -9.64
N LEU A 13 -14.63 -7.04 -10.29
CA LEU A 13 -16.01 -7.02 -10.75
C LEU A 13 -16.09 -7.47 -12.21
N PHE A 14 -17.01 -8.39 -12.50
CA PHE A 14 -17.24 -8.96 -13.82
C PHE A 14 -18.41 -8.30 -14.54
N ALA A 15 -18.32 -8.27 -15.87
CA ALA A 15 -19.40 -7.88 -16.74
C ALA A 15 -20.63 -8.76 -16.51
N LYS A 16 -21.82 -8.23 -16.79
CA LYS A 16 -23.08 -8.98 -16.64
C LYS A 16 -23.15 -10.20 -17.58
N PHE A 17 -22.46 -10.13 -18.72
CA PHE A 17 -22.41 -11.20 -19.71
C PHE A 17 -20.95 -11.46 -20.14
N PRO A 18 -20.57 -12.73 -20.36
CA PRO A 18 -21.37 -13.93 -20.14
C PRO A 18 -21.64 -14.22 -18.65
N PRO A 19 -22.76 -14.88 -18.28
CA PRO A 19 -23.03 -15.27 -16.90
C PRO A 19 -22.14 -16.45 -16.48
N GLY A 20 -21.94 -16.66 -15.18
CA GLY A 20 -21.23 -17.83 -14.66
C GLY A 20 -19.71 -17.74 -14.66
N GLN A 21 -19.14 -16.56 -14.99
CA GLN A 21 -17.68 -16.37 -15.01
C GLN A 21 -17.01 -16.45 -13.63
N VAL A 22 -17.73 -16.07 -12.56
CA VAL A 22 -17.16 -15.91 -11.21
C VAL A 22 -16.59 -17.21 -10.62
N PRO A 23 -17.30 -18.36 -10.63
CA PRO A 23 -16.73 -19.60 -10.11
C PRO A 23 -15.47 -20.05 -10.85
N GLU A 24 -15.49 -20.01 -12.18
CA GLU A 24 -14.36 -20.43 -13.02
C GLU A 24 -13.16 -19.49 -12.83
N ALA A 25 -13.40 -18.18 -12.85
CA ALA A 25 -12.37 -17.18 -12.59
C ALA A 25 -11.78 -17.30 -11.18
N ALA A 26 -12.61 -17.56 -10.17
CA ALA A 26 -12.13 -17.78 -8.81
C ALA A 26 -11.25 -19.03 -8.71
N ASP A 27 -11.63 -20.13 -9.38
CA ASP A 27 -10.82 -21.34 -9.41
C ASP A 27 -9.52 -21.17 -10.19
N ASP A 28 -9.53 -20.33 -11.23
CA ASP A 28 -8.31 -19.94 -11.94
C ASP A 28 -7.36 -19.12 -11.07
N LEU A 29 -7.87 -18.12 -10.36
CA LEU A 29 -7.06 -17.28 -9.46
C LEU A 29 -6.50 -18.09 -8.29
N LYS A 30 -7.23 -19.08 -7.77
CA LYS A 30 -6.73 -19.98 -6.70
C LYS A 30 -5.53 -20.83 -7.11
N ARG A 31 -5.25 -20.94 -8.42
CA ARG A 31 -4.07 -21.65 -8.94
C ARG A 31 -2.83 -20.77 -8.95
N LEU A 32 -2.97 -19.46 -8.73
CA LEU A 32 -1.85 -18.55 -8.56
C LEU A 32 -1.31 -18.70 -7.14
N ASP A 33 0.01 -18.80 -7.00
CA ASP A 33 0.66 -18.83 -5.70
C ASP A 33 0.47 -17.48 -5.00
N GLU A 34 0.34 -17.48 -3.67
CA GLU A 34 0.28 -16.26 -2.83
C GLU A 34 -0.92 -15.32 -3.11
N VAL A 35 -2.02 -15.85 -3.65
CA VAL A 35 -3.32 -15.15 -3.79
C VAL A 35 -4.41 -15.86 -2.99
N GLU A 36 -4.98 -15.17 -2.00
CA GLU A 36 -6.18 -15.62 -1.30
C GLU A 36 -7.43 -15.19 -2.09
N VAL A 37 -8.33 -16.13 -2.39
CA VAL A 37 -9.52 -15.88 -3.23
C VAL A 37 -10.80 -16.21 -2.45
N ALA A 38 -11.72 -15.26 -2.41
CA ALA A 38 -13.03 -15.42 -1.76
C ALA A 38 -14.16 -14.93 -2.68
N PRO A 39 -15.14 -15.76 -3.05
CA PRO A 39 -16.31 -15.29 -3.79
C PRO A 39 -17.09 -14.29 -2.94
N ARG A 40 -17.49 -13.14 -3.53
CA ARG A 40 -18.20 -12.06 -2.82
C ARG A 40 -19.66 -11.95 -3.25
N THR A 41 -19.89 -11.87 -4.56
CA THR A 41 -21.22 -11.75 -5.16
C THR A 41 -21.31 -12.60 -6.44
N GLU A 42 -22.48 -12.65 -7.07
CA GLU A 42 -22.66 -13.34 -8.36
C GLU A 42 -21.79 -12.77 -9.49
N ARG A 43 -21.27 -11.54 -9.34
CA ARG A 43 -20.43 -10.87 -10.35
C ARG A 43 -19.10 -10.37 -9.78
N ALA A 44 -18.70 -10.78 -8.59
CA ALA A 44 -17.45 -10.29 -7.99
C ALA A 44 -16.67 -11.39 -7.28
N VAL A 45 -15.36 -11.40 -7.51
CA VAL A 45 -14.38 -12.20 -6.77
C VAL A 45 -13.57 -11.26 -5.89
N GLY A 46 -13.52 -11.56 -4.59
CA GLY A 46 -12.60 -10.92 -3.67
C GLY A 46 -11.22 -11.59 -3.76
N VAL A 47 -10.17 -10.78 -3.83
CA VAL A 47 -8.79 -11.23 -3.83
C VAL A 47 -8.02 -10.54 -2.72
N ALA A 48 -7.14 -11.27 -2.05
CA ALA A 48 -6.15 -10.71 -1.17
C ALA A 48 -4.77 -11.22 -1.53
N TYR A 49 -3.81 -10.31 -1.62
CA TYR A 49 -2.47 -10.58 -2.09
C TYR A 49 -1.49 -9.63 -1.43
N GLU A 50 -0.22 -9.99 -1.45
CA GLU A 50 0.87 -9.16 -0.99
C GLU A 50 1.43 -8.37 -2.18
N LEU A 51 1.59 -7.06 -2.04
CA LEU A 51 1.86 -6.18 -3.18
C LEU A 51 3.22 -6.47 -3.85
N GLN A 52 4.16 -7.10 -3.14
CA GLN A 52 5.46 -7.47 -3.70
C GLN A 52 5.39 -8.69 -4.64
N GLN A 53 4.30 -9.45 -4.57
CA GLN A 53 4.09 -10.72 -5.29
C GLN A 53 3.15 -10.51 -6.47
N HIS A 54 2.06 -9.77 -6.24
CA HIS A 54 1.00 -9.54 -7.22
C HIS A 54 0.49 -8.11 -7.16
N THR A 55 -0.07 -7.64 -8.28
CA THR A 55 -0.82 -6.38 -8.35
C THR A 55 -2.25 -6.64 -8.81
N LEU A 56 -3.18 -5.71 -8.55
CA LEU A 56 -4.54 -5.86 -9.08
C LEU A 56 -4.52 -5.93 -10.61
N GLN A 57 -3.67 -5.12 -11.24
CA GLN A 57 -3.56 -5.05 -12.69
C GLN A 57 -3.15 -6.39 -13.30
N GLU A 58 -2.12 -7.04 -12.75
CA GLU A 58 -1.66 -8.36 -13.20
C GLU A 58 -2.75 -9.43 -13.07
N LEU A 59 -3.48 -9.45 -11.94
CA LEU A 59 -4.57 -10.40 -11.73
C LEU A 59 -5.72 -10.17 -12.73
N GLU A 60 -6.02 -8.91 -13.05
CA GLU A 60 -7.04 -8.54 -14.04
C GLU A 60 -6.61 -8.91 -15.46
N GLU A 61 -5.37 -8.62 -15.85
CA GLU A 61 -4.79 -8.99 -17.14
C GLU A 61 -4.76 -10.51 -17.32
N HIS A 62 -4.39 -11.27 -16.28
CA HIS A 62 -4.44 -12.73 -16.28
C HIS A 62 -5.85 -13.27 -16.59
N LEU A 63 -6.88 -12.62 -16.04
CA LEU A 63 -8.27 -13.01 -16.29
C LEU A 63 -8.71 -12.62 -17.71
N GLU A 64 -8.36 -11.41 -18.16
CA GLU A 64 -8.69 -10.95 -19.51
C GLU A 64 -8.01 -11.82 -20.58
N ASP A 65 -6.75 -12.24 -20.37
CA ASP A 65 -6.00 -13.15 -21.24
C ASP A 65 -6.65 -14.54 -21.35
N LYS A 66 -7.32 -14.99 -20.29
CA LYS A 66 -8.11 -16.23 -20.29
C LYS A 66 -9.51 -16.07 -20.90
N GLY A 67 -9.89 -14.87 -21.30
CA GLY A 67 -11.17 -14.57 -21.94
C GLY A 67 -12.30 -14.20 -20.97
N TYR A 68 -11.99 -13.92 -19.70
CA TYR A 68 -12.99 -13.37 -18.78
C TYR A 68 -13.26 -11.90 -19.09
N HIS A 69 -14.50 -11.48 -18.87
CA HIS A 69 -14.99 -10.14 -19.18
C HIS A 69 -15.19 -9.37 -17.87
N LEU A 70 -14.29 -8.43 -17.61
CA LEU A 70 -14.38 -7.53 -16.46
C LEU A 70 -15.38 -6.39 -16.69
N ASP A 71 -15.87 -5.79 -15.60
CA ASP A 71 -16.80 -4.67 -15.68
C ASP A 71 -16.14 -3.46 -16.35
N ASN A 72 -16.77 -2.98 -17.42
CA ASN A 72 -16.23 -1.95 -18.29
C ASN A 72 -16.97 -0.61 -18.19
N THR A 73 -17.77 -0.42 -17.14
CA THR A 73 -18.41 0.88 -16.87
C THR A 73 -17.35 1.95 -16.58
N LEU A 74 -17.67 3.22 -16.88
CA LEU A 74 -16.74 4.32 -16.65
C LEU A 74 -16.26 4.38 -15.19
N MET A 75 -17.18 4.17 -14.24
CA MET A 75 -16.83 4.17 -12.81
C MET A 75 -15.83 3.06 -12.47
N SER A 76 -16.07 1.83 -12.93
CA SER A 76 -15.13 0.72 -12.70
C SER A 76 -13.76 0.98 -13.32
N LYS A 77 -13.70 1.56 -14.53
CA LYS A 77 -12.43 1.92 -15.17
C LYS A 77 -11.66 2.98 -14.39
N LEU A 78 -12.34 4.01 -13.88
CA LEU A 78 -11.70 5.06 -13.07
C LEU A 78 -11.19 4.52 -11.74
N THR A 79 -11.98 3.68 -11.06
CA THR A 79 -11.56 3.04 -9.80
C THR A 79 -10.36 2.13 -10.01
N ARG A 80 -10.37 1.30 -11.07
CA ARG A 80 -9.24 0.42 -11.43
C ARG A 80 -7.99 1.23 -11.73
N ALA A 81 -8.09 2.24 -12.59
CA ALA A 81 -6.95 3.10 -12.93
C ALA A 81 -6.32 3.79 -11.70
N LEU A 82 -7.15 4.23 -10.75
CA LEU A 82 -6.65 4.79 -9.49
C LEU A 82 -5.92 3.73 -8.65
N ILE A 83 -6.47 2.52 -8.54
CA ILE A 83 -5.84 1.42 -7.80
C ILE A 83 -4.50 1.06 -8.44
N HIS A 84 -4.47 0.87 -9.77
CA HIS A 84 -3.25 0.55 -10.52
C HIS A 84 -2.18 1.60 -10.29
N TYR A 85 -2.52 2.89 -10.43
CA TYR A 85 -1.58 3.98 -10.18
C TYR A 85 -1.02 3.98 -8.76
N VAL A 86 -1.87 3.76 -7.75
CA VAL A 86 -1.45 3.73 -6.35
C VAL A 86 -0.53 2.55 -6.07
N GLU A 87 -0.89 1.36 -6.55
CA GLU A 87 -0.11 0.13 -6.35
C GLU A 87 1.24 0.21 -7.06
N ASP A 88 1.26 0.70 -8.29
CA ASP A 88 2.46 0.99 -9.06
C ASP A 88 3.36 2.01 -8.33
N THR A 89 2.79 3.13 -7.86
CA THR A 89 3.54 4.14 -7.11
C THR A 89 4.13 3.59 -5.81
N GLN A 90 3.39 2.71 -5.11
CA GLN A 90 3.88 2.06 -3.89
C GLN A 90 5.07 1.14 -4.19
N LEU A 91 4.98 0.31 -5.22
CA LEU A 91 6.09 -0.54 -5.66
C LEU A 91 7.33 0.27 -6.06
N HIS A 92 7.14 1.33 -6.85
CA HIS A 92 8.23 2.24 -7.22
C HIS A 92 8.91 2.87 -5.98
N ASN A 93 8.13 3.24 -4.96
CA ASN A 93 8.67 3.81 -3.72
C ASN A 93 9.38 2.77 -2.84
N LEU A 94 8.97 1.51 -2.85
CA LEU A 94 9.67 0.43 -2.15
C LEU A 94 11.05 0.15 -2.76
N GLY A 95 11.16 0.24 -4.08
CA GLY A 95 12.43 0.09 -4.80
C GLY A 95 13.32 1.34 -4.77
N ALA A 96 12.80 2.49 -4.31
CA ALA A 96 13.55 3.73 -4.28
C ALA A 96 14.69 3.66 -3.24
N PRO A 97 15.92 4.07 -3.58
CA PRO A 97 17.01 4.12 -2.61
C PRO A 97 16.64 5.06 -1.47
N GLU A 98 16.95 4.66 -0.23
CA GLU A 98 16.79 5.55 0.92
C GLU A 98 17.49 6.88 0.61
N LYS A 99 16.71 7.97 0.69
CA LYS A 99 17.29 9.31 0.58
C LYS A 99 18.30 9.44 1.70
N ARG A 100 19.60 9.39 1.35
CA ARG A 100 20.68 9.74 2.27
C ARG A 100 20.41 11.14 2.79
N LEU A 101 19.90 11.24 4.01
CA LEU A 101 19.86 12.50 4.74
C LEU A 101 21.31 13.00 4.78
N LYS A 102 21.56 14.20 4.25
CA LYS A 102 22.89 14.80 4.36
C LYS A 102 23.21 14.89 5.85
N ARG A 103 24.27 14.26 6.35
CA ARG A 103 24.71 14.36 7.76
C ARG A 103 24.73 15.82 8.25
N SER A 104 25.09 16.74 7.36
CA SER A 104 25.12 18.17 7.63
C SER A 104 23.77 18.78 8.05
N SER A 105 22.63 18.25 7.60
CA SER A 105 21.32 18.76 8.03
C SER A 105 20.94 18.27 9.43
N GLN A 106 21.39 17.08 9.85
CA GLN A 106 21.21 16.61 11.22
C GLN A 106 22.09 17.39 12.19
N GLU A 107 23.37 17.63 11.86
CA GLU A 107 24.27 18.43 12.71
C GLU A 107 23.80 19.89 12.85
N ALA A 108 23.28 20.49 11.77
CA ALA A 108 22.70 21.82 11.83
C ALA A 108 21.43 21.86 12.70
N TYR A 109 20.60 20.81 12.64
CA TYR A 109 19.39 20.71 13.45
C TYR A 109 19.71 20.45 14.93
N VAL A 110 20.71 19.63 15.24
CA VAL A 110 21.21 19.40 16.61
C VAL A 110 21.77 20.69 17.19
N LYS A 111 22.62 21.42 16.45
CA LYS A 111 23.15 22.72 16.91
C LYS A 111 22.06 23.76 17.09
N ALA A 112 21.09 23.82 16.17
CA ALA A 112 19.94 24.70 16.34
C ALA A 112 19.16 24.32 17.60
N TRP A 113 18.87 23.03 17.81
CA TRP A 113 18.19 22.53 19.00
C TRP A 113 18.95 22.89 20.29
N GLU A 114 20.26 22.67 20.36
CA GLU A 114 21.11 23.05 21.50
C GLU A 114 21.09 24.56 21.82
N LEU A 115 20.85 25.41 20.80
CA LEU A 115 20.79 26.86 20.94
C LEU A 115 19.39 27.40 21.31
N HIS A 116 18.36 26.55 21.32
CA HIS A 116 17.03 26.98 21.78
C HIS A 116 16.92 26.85 23.31
N PRO A 117 16.41 27.86 24.02
CA PRO A 117 16.13 27.74 25.45
C PRO A 117 15.02 26.70 25.66
N HIS A 118 15.39 25.53 26.17
CA HIS A 118 14.43 24.52 26.61
C HIS A 118 14.03 24.82 28.04
N GLY A 119 12.73 24.77 28.35
CA GLY A 119 12.20 25.07 29.69
C GLY A 119 12.56 24.05 30.78
N ASP A 120 13.45 23.10 30.49
CA ASP A 120 14.01 22.12 31.42
C ASP A 120 15.46 22.44 31.83
N HIS A 121 16.03 23.53 31.32
CA HIS A 121 17.33 24.00 31.76
C HIS A 121 17.16 24.67 33.13
N ASP A 122 17.40 23.90 34.19
CA ASP A 122 17.48 24.44 35.54
C ASP A 122 18.76 25.27 35.67
N ASP A 123 18.63 26.58 35.41
CA ASP A 123 19.68 27.57 35.57
C ASP A 123 20.07 27.82 37.04
N THR A 124 19.45 27.12 38.01
CA THR A 124 19.75 27.32 39.44
C THR A 124 21.22 27.04 39.70
N PRO A 125 22.00 28.06 40.14
CA PRO A 125 23.41 27.91 40.47
C PRO A 125 23.60 26.82 41.54
N PRO A 126 24.69 26.04 41.48
CA PRO A 126 24.92 24.94 42.43
C PRO A 126 24.85 25.39 43.89
N GLU A 127 25.35 26.60 44.20
CA GLU A 127 25.30 27.18 45.54
C GLU A 127 23.88 27.40 46.10
N TRP A 128 22.85 27.42 45.25
CA TRP A 128 21.46 27.65 45.66
C TRP A 128 20.67 26.33 45.78
N ARG A 129 21.22 25.19 45.36
CA ARG A 129 20.56 23.88 45.48
C ARG A 129 20.63 23.29 46.89
N GLU A 130 21.60 23.72 47.69
CA GLU A 130 21.90 23.15 49.01
C GLU A 130 21.23 23.90 50.18
N TYR A 131 20.62 25.06 49.94
CA TYR A 131 19.85 25.77 50.97
C TYR A 131 18.43 25.20 51.05
N LYS A 132 18.20 24.31 52.02
CA LYS A 132 16.88 23.90 52.48
C LYS A 132 16.70 24.25 53.95
#